data_AF-A0A959Y2A9-F1
#
_entry.id   AF-A0A959Y2A9-F1
#
_cell.length_a   1.000
_cell.length_b   1.000
_cell.length_c   1.000
_cell.angle_alpha   90.00
_cell.angle_beta   90.00
_cell.angle_gamma   90.00
#
_symmetry.space_group_name_H-M   'P 1'
#
loop_
_entity.id
_entity.type
_entity.pdbx_description
1 polymer ?
#
loop_
_entity_poly.entity_id
_entity_poly.type
_entity_poly.pdbx_seq_one_letter_code
_entity_poly.pdbx_strand_id
1 'polypeptide(L)'
;ALPVYASSKSLVPLLTQGGLSHRDCLRVDAQSLQGVGSASRDARYKLITLGNGNERFHDLQDDPYEATNLLFGGLTAQEQDAFDVLSEGCTSITGIADRYPDEQVSIYPNPTTGTVRVEGITELQHIRITDLHGRVVLEALMQPGSGQLDLGQLAPGTYVLHGGTTRSRVVVR
;
A
#
# COMPACT_ATOMS: atom_id res chain seq x y z
N ALA A 1 21.72 13.91 -12.23
CA ALA A 1 20.60 14.03 -11.27
C ALA A 1 20.02 15.43 -11.40
N LEU A 2 18.69 15.57 -11.48
CA LEU A 2 18.07 16.89 -11.47
C LEU A 2 18.23 17.53 -10.07
N PRO A 3 18.38 18.85 -9.97
CA PRO A 3 18.54 19.50 -8.67
C PRO A 3 17.29 19.34 -7.80
N VAL A 4 17.50 19.17 -6.50
CA VAL A 4 16.47 18.88 -5.47
C VAL A 4 15.46 20.03 -5.27
N TYR A 5 15.69 21.20 -5.87
CA TYR A 5 14.85 22.40 -5.75
C TYR A 5 13.88 22.61 -6.92
N ALA A 6 13.81 21.72 -7.90
CA ALA A 6 12.90 21.88 -9.03
C ALA A 6 11.52 21.28 -8.74
N SER A 7 10.52 22.12 -8.44
CA SER A 7 9.10 21.72 -8.34
C SER A 7 8.46 21.39 -9.71
N SER A 8 9.18 21.68 -10.79
CA SER A 8 8.80 21.42 -12.18
C SER A 8 9.69 20.36 -12.83
N LYS A 9 9.17 19.72 -13.89
CA LYS A 9 9.95 18.81 -14.73
C LYS A 9 10.04 19.40 -16.16
N SER A 10 11.15 19.15 -16.85
CA SER A 10 11.34 19.61 -18.23
C SER A 10 10.30 19.00 -19.17
N LEU A 11 9.81 19.78 -20.14
CA LEU A 11 8.89 19.29 -21.17
C LEU A 11 9.61 18.65 -22.37
N VAL A 12 10.94 18.78 -22.46
CA VAL A 12 11.73 18.25 -23.59
C VAL A 12 11.48 16.75 -23.85
N PRO A 13 11.39 15.87 -22.83
CA PRO A 13 11.12 14.46 -23.08
C PRO A 13 9.73 14.23 -23.69
N LEU A 14 8.71 15.03 -23.32
CA LEU A 14 7.36 14.93 -23.91
C LEU A 14 7.34 15.26 -25.41
N LEU A 15 8.29 16.08 -25.88
CA LEU A 15 8.40 16.47 -27.29
C LEU A 15 9.23 15.49 -28.12
N THR A 16 9.98 14.60 -27.46
CA THR A 16 10.98 13.72 -28.11
C THR A 16 10.71 12.23 -27.92
N GLN A 17 9.83 11.87 -26.98
CA GLN A 17 9.46 10.50 -26.66
C GLN A 17 7.93 10.40 -26.53
N GLY A 18 7.33 9.45 -27.24
CA GLY A 18 5.89 9.20 -27.16
C GLY A 18 5.48 8.49 -25.86
N GLY A 19 4.29 8.78 -25.34
CA GLY A 19 3.69 8.05 -24.21
C GLY A 19 4.23 8.41 -22.83
N LEU A 20 5.06 9.43 -22.70
CA LEU A 20 5.51 9.91 -21.39
C LEU A 20 4.42 10.74 -20.70
N SER A 21 4.11 10.41 -19.44
CA SER A 21 3.47 11.32 -18.49
C SER A 21 4.50 11.78 -17.46
N HIS A 22 4.55 13.08 -17.19
CA HIS A 22 5.50 13.63 -16.21
C HIS A 22 4.94 13.68 -14.80
N ARG A 23 3.62 13.72 -14.66
CA ARG A 23 2.93 13.90 -13.38
C ARG A 23 1.59 13.19 -13.43
N ASP A 24 1.25 12.52 -12.34
CA ASP A 24 -0.07 11.88 -12.18
C ASP A 24 -1.16 12.94 -11.97
N CYS A 25 -0.79 14.11 -11.43
CA CYS A 25 -1.70 15.23 -11.27
C CYS A 25 -0.99 16.60 -11.29
N LEU A 26 -1.79 17.65 -11.46
CA LEU A 26 -1.43 19.05 -11.35
C LEU A 26 -1.88 19.63 -10.01
N ARG A 27 -1.06 20.50 -9.42
CA ARG A 27 -1.38 21.26 -8.21
C ARG A 27 -1.23 22.75 -8.46
N VAL A 28 -2.14 23.53 -7.91
CA VAL A 28 -2.09 24.99 -7.85
C VAL A 28 -2.44 25.46 -6.45
N ASP A 29 -1.76 26.49 -5.98
CA ASP A 29 -2.11 27.20 -4.76
C ASP A 29 -2.63 28.60 -5.13
N ALA A 30 -3.62 29.09 -4.40
CA ALA A 30 -4.26 30.37 -4.61
C ALA A 30 -4.30 31.16 -3.30
N GLN A 31 -3.94 32.44 -3.39
CA GLN A 31 -4.02 33.37 -2.27
C GLN A 31 -4.77 34.63 -2.70
N SER A 32 -5.72 35.04 -1.87
CA SER A 32 -6.51 36.26 -2.02
C SER A 32 -6.58 36.99 -0.68
N LEU A 33 -7.11 38.22 -0.69
CA LEU A 33 -7.42 38.96 0.54
C LEU A 33 -8.45 38.24 1.42
N GLN A 34 -9.22 37.30 0.84
CA GLN A 34 -10.30 36.57 1.50
C GLN A 34 -9.86 35.18 1.98
N GLY A 35 -8.62 34.77 1.71
CA GLY A 35 -8.08 33.50 2.17
C GLY A 35 -7.07 32.86 1.23
N VAL A 36 -6.51 31.74 1.68
CA VAL A 36 -5.65 30.83 0.91
C VAL A 36 -6.43 29.58 0.54
N GLY A 37 -5.96 28.85 -0.46
CA GLY A 37 -6.46 27.53 -0.81
C GLY A 37 -5.57 26.84 -1.83
N SER A 38 -5.83 25.57 -2.09
CA SER A 38 -5.14 24.80 -3.13
C SER A 38 -6.14 23.98 -3.93
N ALA A 39 -5.75 23.63 -5.15
CA ALA A 39 -6.46 22.65 -5.95
C ALA A 39 -5.47 21.64 -6.54
N SER A 40 -5.80 20.35 -6.39
CA SER A 40 -5.11 19.21 -7.00
C SER A 40 -6.05 18.56 -8.00
N ARG A 41 -5.54 18.13 -9.16
CA ARG A 41 -6.36 17.60 -10.26
C ARG A 41 -5.60 16.57 -11.08
N ASP A 42 -6.25 15.47 -11.41
CA ASP A 42 -5.79 14.53 -12.43
C ASP A 42 -6.62 14.65 -13.72
N ALA A 43 -6.65 13.60 -14.55
CA ALA A 43 -7.43 13.57 -15.79
C ALA A 43 -8.95 13.56 -15.55
N ARG A 44 -9.42 12.99 -14.44
CA ARG A 44 -10.83 12.78 -14.11
C ARG A 44 -11.28 13.54 -12.87
N TYR A 45 -10.52 13.58 -11.79
CA TYR A 45 -10.97 14.14 -10.52
C TYR A 45 -10.24 15.43 -10.15
N LYS A 46 -10.91 16.25 -9.34
CA LYS A 46 -10.36 17.49 -8.79
C LYS A 46 -10.75 17.66 -7.33
N LEU A 47 -9.76 17.96 -6.51
CA LEU A 47 -9.92 18.32 -5.10
C LEU A 47 -9.54 19.79 -4.90
N ILE A 48 -10.39 20.54 -4.22
CA ILE A 48 -10.14 21.92 -3.80
C ILE A 48 -10.15 21.96 -2.28
N THR A 49 -9.06 22.41 -1.68
CA THR A 49 -8.92 22.61 -0.23
C THR A 49 -8.88 24.10 0.05
N LEU A 50 -9.85 24.60 0.80
CA LEU A 50 -9.92 25.98 1.24
C LEU A 50 -9.12 26.17 2.53
N GLY A 51 -8.59 27.37 2.77
CA GLY A 51 -7.76 27.67 3.93
C GLY A 51 -8.48 27.58 5.29
N ASN A 52 -9.80 27.41 5.28
CA ASN A 52 -10.60 27.11 6.46
C ASN A 52 -10.76 25.60 6.72
N GLY A 53 -10.12 24.74 5.92
CA GLY A 53 -10.20 23.29 6.01
C GLY A 53 -11.37 22.66 5.25
N ASN A 54 -12.24 23.47 4.62
CA ASN A 54 -13.33 22.91 3.81
C ASN A 54 -12.80 22.37 2.49
N GLU A 55 -13.29 21.19 2.11
CA GLU A 55 -12.89 20.50 0.89
C GLU A 55 -14.06 20.39 -0.10
N ARG A 56 -13.72 20.36 -1.39
CA ARG A 56 -14.66 20.10 -2.48
C ARG A 56 -14.04 19.14 -3.47
N PHE A 57 -14.74 18.05 -3.76
CA PHE A 57 -14.28 16.98 -4.63
C PHE A 57 -15.24 16.79 -5.80
N HIS A 58 -14.71 16.78 -7.02
CA HIS A 58 -15.49 16.80 -8.26
C HIS A 58 -14.97 15.76 -9.26
N ASP A 59 -15.88 15.10 -9.98
CA ASP A 59 -15.58 14.28 -11.16
C ASP A 59 -15.73 15.15 -12.42
N LEU A 60 -14.62 15.50 -13.06
CA LEU A 60 -14.56 16.34 -14.26
C LEU A 60 -15.02 15.61 -15.54
N GLN A 61 -15.13 14.28 -15.52
CA GLN A 61 -15.63 13.51 -16.66
C GLN A 61 -17.16 13.50 -16.67
N ASP A 62 -17.79 13.28 -15.51
CA ASP A 62 -19.25 13.22 -15.36
C ASP A 62 -19.86 14.58 -14.96
N ASP A 63 -19.09 15.46 -14.34
CA ASP A 63 -19.43 16.84 -13.94
C ASP A 63 -18.33 17.85 -14.35
N PRO A 64 -18.17 18.14 -15.65
CA PRO A 64 -17.13 19.05 -16.16
C PRO A 64 -17.23 20.50 -15.64
N TYR A 65 -18.39 20.88 -15.10
CA TYR A 65 -18.65 22.22 -14.56
C TYR A 65 -18.57 22.27 -13.03
N GLU A 66 -18.19 21.17 -12.37
CA GLU A 66 -17.95 21.10 -10.92
C GLU A 66 -19.18 21.53 -10.09
N ALA A 67 -20.38 21.22 -10.58
CA ALA A 67 -21.64 21.58 -9.91
C ALA A 67 -21.92 20.73 -8.66
N THR A 68 -21.42 19.50 -8.62
CA THR A 68 -21.69 18.50 -7.58
C THR A 68 -20.43 18.24 -6.76
N ASN A 69 -20.50 18.51 -5.45
CA ASN A 69 -19.45 18.10 -4.52
C ASN A 69 -19.71 16.67 -4.04
N LEU A 70 -18.86 15.73 -4.45
CA LEU A 70 -18.96 14.30 -4.14
C LEU A 70 -18.84 14.02 -2.63
N LEU A 71 -18.21 14.91 -1.85
CA LEU A 71 -18.09 14.78 -0.40
C LEU A 71 -19.42 14.91 0.37
N PHE A 72 -20.49 15.37 -0.30
CA PHE A 72 -21.83 15.37 0.30
C PHE A 72 -22.52 14.01 0.22
N GLY A 73 -21.96 13.07 -0.54
CA GLY A 73 -22.41 11.67 -0.62
C GLY A 73 -21.41 10.71 -0.01
N GLY A 74 -21.71 9.40 -0.12
CA GLY A 74 -20.72 8.35 0.13
C GLY A 74 -19.87 8.15 -1.12
N LEU A 75 -18.55 8.22 -0.98
CA LEU A 75 -17.62 7.96 -2.08
C LEU A 75 -17.61 6.47 -2.44
N THR A 76 -17.59 6.18 -3.74
CA THR A 76 -17.24 4.85 -4.25
C THR A 76 -15.76 4.53 -3.95
N ALA A 77 -15.37 3.26 -4.06
CA ALA A 77 -13.98 2.86 -3.85
C ALA A 77 -13.01 3.60 -4.80
N GLN A 78 -13.41 3.81 -6.07
CA GLN A 78 -12.60 4.55 -7.04
C GLN A 78 -12.46 6.04 -6.66
N GLU A 79 -13.55 6.66 -6.22
CA GLU A 79 -13.55 8.06 -5.79
C GLU A 79 -12.73 8.26 -4.52
N GLN A 80 -12.78 7.29 -3.59
CA GLN A 80 -11.96 7.32 -2.38
C GLN A 80 -10.47 7.23 -2.72
N ASP A 81 -10.07 6.28 -3.58
CA ASP A 81 -8.68 6.15 -4.02
C ASP A 81 -8.17 7.44 -4.68
N ALA A 82 -9.00 8.08 -5.50
CA ALA A 82 -8.67 9.36 -6.15
C ALA A 82 -8.59 10.51 -5.14
N PHE A 83 -9.52 10.58 -4.18
CA PHE A 83 -9.50 11.58 -3.12
C PHE A 83 -8.21 11.52 -2.31
N ASP A 84 -7.80 10.30 -1.90
CA ASP A 84 -6.59 10.08 -1.11
C ASP A 84 -5.34 10.59 -1.86
N VAL A 85 -5.17 10.22 -3.14
CA VAL A 85 -4.04 10.67 -3.98
C VAL A 85 -4.00 12.19 -4.15
N LEU A 86 -5.16 12.82 -4.39
CA LEU A 86 -5.22 14.27 -4.60
C LEU A 86 -5.02 15.07 -3.31
N SER A 87 -5.42 14.52 -2.16
CA SER A 87 -5.27 15.13 -0.83
C SER A 87 -3.80 15.26 -0.43
N GLU A 88 -2.97 14.28 -0.81
CA GLU A 88 -1.52 14.31 -0.62
C GLU A 88 -0.81 15.26 -1.60
N GLY A 89 -1.54 15.96 -2.48
CA GLY A 89 -0.94 16.86 -3.46
C GLY A 89 -0.19 16.12 -4.57
N CYS A 90 -0.56 14.86 -4.80
CA CYS A 90 -0.02 14.04 -5.88
C CYS A 90 1.49 13.86 -5.80
N THR A 91 2.02 13.97 -4.58
CA THR A 91 3.25 13.30 -4.23
C THR A 91 2.93 11.83 -4.18
N SER A 92 3.10 11.13 -5.31
CA SER A 92 3.26 9.69 -5.28
C SER A 92 4.54 9.45 -4.49
N ILE A 93 4.42 9.28 -3.17
CA ILE A 93 5.43 8.57 -2.41
C ILE A 93 5.33 7.17 -2.98
N THR A 94 6.31 6.79 -3.80
CA THR A 94 6.54 5.39 -4.17
C THR A 94 7.05 4.65 -2.93
N GLY A 95 6.29 4.69 -1.84
CA GLY A 95 6.28 3.63 -0.86
C GLY A 95 5.42 2.54 -1.47
N ILE A 96 5.94 1.30 -1.48
CA ILE A 96 5.05 0.15 -1.55
C ILE A 96 4.13 0.31 -0.34
N ALA A 97 2.86 0.64 -0.57
CA ALA A 97 1.87 0.44 0.46
C ALA A 97 1.94 -1.04 0.80
N ASP A 98 2.45 -1.36 2.00
CA ASP A 98 2.39 -2.70 2.58
C ASP A 98 0.89 -2.96 2.86
N ARG A 99 0.11 -3.21 1.81
CA ARG A 99 -1.18 -3.88 1.93
C ARG A 99 -0.82 -5.29 2.36
N TYR A 100 -0.67 -5.50 3.67
CA TYR A 100 -0.77 -6.83 4.25
C TYR A 100 -2.17 -7.33 3.88
N PRO A 101 -2.33 -8.35 3.02
CA PRO A 101 -3.59 -9.07 3.06
C PRO A 101 -3.78 -9.54 4.51
N ASP A 102 -4.98 -9.33 5.07
CA ASP A 102 -5.34 -9.72 6.45
C ASP A 102 -5.14 -11.23 6.72
N GLU A 103 -4.79 -12.01 5.71
CA GLU A 103 -4.34 -13.40 5.81
C GLU A 103 -2.93 -13.47 6.40
N GLN A 104 -2.78 -13.14 7.68
CA GLN A 104 -1.51 -13.26 8.37
C GLN A 104 -1.39 -14.63 9.06
N VAL A 105 -0.50 -15.48 8.54
CA VAL A 105 -0.15 -16.75 9.20
C VAL A 105 0.61 -16.45 10.50
N SER A 106 -0.02 -16.81 11.62
CA SER A 106 0.51 -16.62 12.96
C SER A 106 1.15 -17.90 13.48
N ILE A 107 2.32 -17.79 14.13
CA ILE A 107 3.06 -18.94 14.68
C ILE A 107 3.41 -18.68 16.15
N TYR A 108 3.06 -19.63 17.02
CA TYR A 108 3.30 -19.50 18.45
C TYR A 108 3.38 -20.86 19.17
N PRO A 109 4.08 -20.95 20.32
CA PRO A 109 4.84 -19.87 20.95
C PRO A 109 6.06 -19.49 20.11
N ASN A 110 6.40 -18.21 20.12
CA ASN A 110 7.62 -17.70 19.54
C ASN A 110 8.27 -16.78 20.58
N PRO A 111 9.42 -17.13 21.17
CA PRO A 111 10.25 -18.32 20.90
C PRO A 111 9.62 -19.67 21.32
N THR A 112 10.10 -20.77 20.75
CA THR A 112 9.71 -22.16 21.07
C THR A 112 10.92 -23.02 21.45
N THR A 113 10.69 -24.13 22.15
CA THR A 113 11.66 -25.21 22.41
C THR A 113 11.28 -26.52 21.70
N GLY A 114 10.26 -26.49 20.83
CA GLY A 114 9.74 -27.69 20.19
C GLY A 114 8.50 -27.41 19.35
N THR A 115 7.34 -27.80 19.84
CA THR A 115 6.08 -27.70 19.10
C THR A 115 5.59 -26.25 18.97
N VAL A 116 5.11 -25.90 17.78
CA VAL A 116 4.45 -24.62 17.50
C VAL A 116 3.09 -24.87 16.88
N ARG A 117 2.13 -24.01 17.23
CA ARG A 117 0.84 -23.89 16.58
C ARG A 117 0.92 -22.83 15.50
N VAL A 118 0.40 -23.18 14.32
CA VAL A 118 0.27 -22.30 13.16
C VAL A 118 -1.22 -22.03 12.96
N GLU A 119 -1.61 -20.75 12.90
CA GLU A 119 -2.97 -20.29 12.69
C GLU A 119 -3.05 -19.31 11.52
N GLY A 120 -4.26 -19.11 11.00
CA GLY A 120 -4.49 -18.27 9.82
C GLY A 120 -4.35 -19.01 8.50
N ILE A 121 -4.51 -20.35 8.51
CA ILE A 121 -4.54 -21.16 7.29
C ILE A 121 -5.97 -21.19 6.75
N THR A 122 -6.26 -20.49 5.66
CA THR A 122 -7.60 -20.38 5.09
C THR A 122 -7.92 -21.48 4.06
N GLU A 123 -6.88 -22.01 3.40
CA GLU A 123 -6.98 -23.09 2.41
C GLU A 123 -5.86 -24.13 2.58
N LEU A 124 -5.96 -25.26 1.87
CA LEU A 124 -4.91 -26.28 1.88
C LEU A 124 -3.61 -25.71 1.29
N GLN A 125 -2.56 -25.60 2.11
CA GLN A 125 -1.32 -24.95 1.69
C GLN A 125 -0.06 -25.75 2.05
N HIS A 126 0.94 -25.68 1.17
CA HIS A 126 2.29 -26.14 1.47
C HIS A 126 2.99 -25.11 2.36
N ILE A 127 3.35 -25.54 3.57
CA ILE A 127 4.18 -24.77 4.49
C ILE A 127 5.60 -25.31 4.44
N ARG A 128 6.56 -24.39 4.28
CA ARG A 128 7.99 -24.70 4.39
C ARG A 128 8.62 -23.84 5.46
N ILE A 129 9.56 -24.40 6.19
CA ILE A 129 10.41 -23.68 7.13
C ILE A 129 11.83 -23.69 6.57
N THR A 130 12.44 -22.52 6.50
CA THR A 130 13.81 -22.33 6.02
C THR A 130 14.70 -21.74 7.09
N ASP A 131 15.98 -22.12 7.10
CA ASP A 131 17.00 -21.40 7.86
C ASP A 131 17.36 -20.06 7.21
N LEU A 132 18.24 -19.28 7.85
CA LEU A 132 18.72 -17.99 7.32
C LEU A 132 19.54 -18.11 6.02
N HIS A 133 20.03 -19.30 5.68
CA HIS A 133 20.73 -19.58 4.43
C HIS A 133 19.76 -20.05 3.33
N GLY A 134 18.45 -20.07 3.60
CA GLY A 134 17.42 -20.50 2.67
C GLY A 134 17.30 -22.02 2.53
N ARG A 135 18.00 -22.80 3.36
CA ARG A 135 17.86 -24.27 3.36
C ARG A 135 16.53 -24.64 3.98
N VAL A 136 15.75 -25.44 3.26
CA VAL A 136 14.48 -25.97 3.76
C VAL A 136 14.78 -27.03 4.82
N VAL A 137 14.26 -26.82 6.03
CA VAL A 137 14.45 -27.70 7.19
C VAL A 137 13.20 -28.51 7.54
N LEU A 138 12.03 -28.05 7.11
CA LEU A 138 10.76 -28.76 7.29
C LEU A 138 9.79 -28.37 6.17
N GLU A 139 9.05 -29.35 5.65
CA GLU A 139 7.91 -29.13 4.75
C GLU A 139 6.71 -29.92 5.25
N ALA A 140 5.52 -29.30 5.21
CA ALA A 140 4.27 -29.93 5.60
C ALA A 140 3.11 -29.38 4.77
N LEU A 141 2.12 -30.23 4.51
CA LEU A 141 0.83 -29.82 3.97
C LEU A 141 -0.11 -29.52 5.13
N MET A 142 -0.64 -28.30 5.19
CA MET A 142 -1.58 -27.89 6.25
C MET A 142 -2.98 -27.72 5.70
N GLN A 143 -3.95 -28.33 6.38
CA GLN A 143 -5.37 -28.14 6.12
C GLN A 143 -5.87 -26.80 6.71
N PRO A 144 -7.01 -26.27 6.21
CA PRO A 144 -7.60 -25.04 6.74
C PRO A 144 -7.84 -25.10 8.26
N GLY A 145 -7.62 -23.96 8.93
CA GLY A 145 -7.78 -23.77 10.37
C GLY A 145 -6.42 -23.61 11.08
N SER A 146 -6.14 -24.53 12.01
CA SER A 146 -4.93 -24.52 12.83
C SER A 146 -4.17 -25.83 12.71
N GLY A 147 -2.84 -25.76 12.55
CA GLY A 147 -1.96 -26.92 12.52
C GLY A 147 -0.89 -26.88 13.60
N GLN A 148 -0.28 -28.02 13.88
CA GLN A 148 0.90 -28.11 14.74
C GLN A 148 2.12 -28.57 13.94
N LEU A 149 3.27 -27.97 14.22
CA LEU A 149 4.57 -28.38 13.70
C LEU A 149 5.50 -28.68 14.86
N ASP A 150 6.26 -29.76 14.76
CA ASP A 150 7.32 -30.07 15.71
C ASP A 150 8.65 -29.52 15.20
N LEU A 151 9.20 -28.53 15.90
CA LEU A 151 10.51 -27.95 15.63
C LEU A 151 11.58 -28.44 16.61
N GLY A 152 11.26 -29.41 17.49
CA GLY A 152 12.17 -29.86 18.55
C GLY A 152 13.43 -30.56 18.05
N GLN A 153 13.44 -30.99 16.78
CA GLN A 153 14.60 -31.60 16.13
C GLN A 153 15.53 -30.55 15.47
N LEU A 154 15.14 -29.27 15.45
CA LEU A 154 15.92 -28.20 14.84
C LEU A 154 16.93 -27.64 15.84
N ALA A 155 18.11 -27.28 15.35
CA ALA A 155 19.10 -26.59 16.17
C ALA A 155 18.57 -25.20 16.62
N PRO A 156 18.98 -24.69 17.80
CA PRO A 156 18.59 -23.36 18.25
C PRO A 156 18.98 -22.29 17.21
N GLY A 157 18.03 -21.42 16.85
CA GLY A 157 18.24 -20.48 15.76
C GLY A 157 16.97 -19.75 15.32
N THR A 158 17.14 -18.88 14.31
CA THR A 158 16.02 -18.17 13.67
C THR A 158 15.67 -18.86 12.36
N TYR A 159 14.37 -19.10 12.17
CA TYR A 159 13.82 -19.73 10.99
C TYR A 159 12.70 -18.88 10.41
N VAL A 160 12.46 -19.05 9.12
CA VAL A 160 11.39 -18.37 8.37
C VAL A 160 10.40 -19.42 7.89
N LEU A 161 9.16 -19.29 8.34
CA LEU A 161 8.02 -20.03 7.81
C LEU A 161 7.50 -19.30 6.57
N HIS A 162 7.26 -20.05 5.49
CA HIS A 162 6.58 -19.59 4.29
C HIS A 162 5.28 -20.37 4.14
N GLY A 163 4.16 -19.65 4.03
CA GLY A 163 2.84 -20.23 3.77
C GLY A 163 2.13 -19.43 2.69
N GLY A 164 2.04 -19.99 1.48
CA GLY A 164 1.53 -19.25 0.32
C GLY A 164 2.36 -18.00 0.03
N THR A 165 1.71 -16.83 0.05
CA THR A 165 2.34 -15.50 -0.11
C THR A 165 2.90 -14.92 1.19
N THR A 166 2.60 -15.55 2.33
CA THR A 166 2.91 -15.02 3.66
C THR A 166 4.23 -15.57 4.19
N ARG A 167 4.90 -14.75 5.02
CA ARG A 167 6.13 -15.12 5.71
C ARG A 167 6.03 -14.78 7.19
N SER A 168 6.49 -15.69 8.03
CA SER A 168 6.52 -15.49 9.48
C SER A 168 7.85 -15.94 10.07
N ARG A 169 8.36 -15.21 11.07
CA ARG A 169 9.64 -15.51 11.72
C ARG A 169 9.39 -16.33 12.98
N VAL A 170 10.11 -17.43 13.17
CA VAL A 170 10.07 -18.26 14.39
C VAL A 170 11.47 -18.42 14.97
N VAL A 171 11.58 -18.37 16.30
CA VAL A 171 12.83 -18.56 17.04
C VAL A 171 12.76 -19.87 17.82
N VAL A 172 13.72 -20.77 17.58
CA VAL A 172 13.89 -22.03 18.31
C VAL A 172 15.02 -21.85 19.33
N ARG A 173 14.79 -22.29 20.57
CA ARG A 173 15.75 -22.26 21.68
C ARG A 173 16.23 -23.65 22.06
#